data_AF-A0A7Y2WZZ8-F1
#
_entry.id   AF-A0A7Y2WZZ8-F1
#
_cell.length_a   1.000
_cell.length_b   1.000
_cell.length_c   1.000
_cell.angle_alpha   90.00
_cell.angle_beta   90.00
_cell.angle_gamma   90.00
#
_symmetry.space_group_name_H-M   'P 1'
#
loop_
_entity.id
_entity.type
_entity.pdbx_description
1 polymer ?
#
loop_
_entity_poly.entity_id
_entity_poly.type
_entity_poly.pdbx_seq_one_letter_code
_entity_poly.pdbx_strand_id
1 'polypeptide(L)'
;MRTISGHLSRLNSLALPLIVMFAGVALICIGLVSLLGIQLAPLAWRDALLITIGLAALGYGLWQLSGRMVLPMGDTTASPDGELVMGFRRAGRPPQVVVLSGGAGMLVLAGLGDHVERMTCIVPAQDPVEYYYRAAGLFNFQNVYYVVPAPVPLNVMAELDDGTQFDVRHLAINPQIAEHHVSQLYLSDPAGGSTPLPRLVADAIRDADAIILGPGSLFESVLPNMLIDSFREAVGKSSARKLYICNLMTEPGRTTGFSVADHIRTIKRYAGFAPDYVLVNAQRIESDIHRLYAAAHQSPVYLSPDEYEETAVLPGDRDGQRRLVIEGSMVIEADLASSVIQYTATLENPNQSRAVRVLRHDGDKLTATVLELLRRT
;
A
#
# COMPACT_ATOMS: atom_id res chain seq x y z
N MET A 1 41.76 15.40 -2.51
CA MET A 1 42.25 16.02 -1.26
C MET A 1 41.16 16.69 -0.39
N ARG A 2 39.91 16.87 -0.84
CA ARG A 2 38.82 17.45 0.00
C ARG A 2 38.01 16.43 0.84
N THR A 3 38.13 15.13 0.58
CA THR A 3 37.37 14.07 1.27
C THR A 3 37.96 13.62 2.61
N ILE A 4 39.28 13.75 2.81
CA ILE A 4 39.96 13.36 4.06
C ILE A 4 39.75 14.42 5.16
N SER A 5 39.65 15.70 4.78
CA SER A 5 39.39 16.82 5.71
C SER A 5 38.04 16.72 6.42
N GLY A 6 36.99 16.22 5.74
CA GLY A 6 35.65 16.07 6.32
C GLY A 6 35.50 14.89 7.28
N HIS A 7 36.27 13.81 7.11
CA HIS A 7 36.29 12.69 8.06
C HIS A 7 37.05 13.04 9.35
N LEU A 8 38.14 13.80 9.23
CA LEU A 8 38.91 14.30 10.39
C LEU A 8 38.11 15.32 11.23
N SER A 9 37.30 16.18 10.60
CA SER A 9 36.47 17.14 11.36
C SER A 9 35.30 16.48 12.10
N ARG A 10 34.77 15.35 11.59
CA ARG A 10 33.72 14.56 12.25
C ARG A 10 34.24 13.74 13.43
N LEU A 11 35.44 13.16 13.33
CA LEU A 11 36.12 12.50 14.46
C LEU A 11 36.38 13.48 15.62
N ASN A 12 36.76 14.73 15.32
CA ASN A 12 36.93 15.77 16.35
C ASN A 12 35.61 16.17 17.05
N SER A 13 34.46 16.02 16.38
CA SER A 13 33.15 16.36 16.96
C SER A 13 32.61 15.33 17.97
N LEU A 14 33.18 14.12 17.98
CA LEU A 14 32.86 13.01 18.89
C LEU A 14 33.84 12.90 20.07
N ALA A 15 35.06 13.44 19.91
CA ALA A 15 36.09 13.38 20.94
C ALA A 15 35.69 14.10 22.24
N LEU A 16 35.13 15.31 22.12
CA LEU A 16 34.75 16.12 23.28
C LEU A 16 33.67 15.45 24.17
N PRO A 17 32.54 14.95 23.65
CA PRO A 17 31.54 14.26 24.48
C PRO A 17 32.06 12.95 25.08
N LEU A 18 32.90 12.19 24.36
CA LEU A 18 33.54 11.00 24.93
C LEU A 18 34.46 11.35 26.11
N ILE A 19 35.30 12.38 25.96
CA ILE A 19 36.21 12.84 27.03
C ILE A 19 35.42 13.30 28.26
N VAL A 20 34.33 14.05 28.07
CA VAL A 20 33.46 14.48 29.18
C VAL A 20 32.82 13.28 29.88
N MET A 21 32.38 12.27 29.13
CA MET A 21 31.82 11.04 29.70
C MET A 21 32.86 10.25 30.52
N PHE A 22 34.08 10.06 30.00
CA PHE A 22 35.16 9.37 30.71
C PHE A 22 35.63 10.15 31.95
N ALA A 23 35.69 11.49 31.88
CA ALA A 23 35.99 12.32 33.05
C ALA A 23 34.90 12.21 34.14
N GLY A 24 33.63 12.14 33.76
CA GLY A 24 32.51 11.91 34.67
C GLY A 24 32.61 10.56 35.38
N VAL A 25 32.92 9.48 34.65
CA VAL A 25 33.13 8.14 35.22
C VAL A 25 34.33 8.12 36.17
N ALA A 26 35.44 8.77 35.81
CA ALA A 26 36.62 8.85 36.67
C ALA A 26 36.33 9.60 37.98
N LEU A 27 35.58 10.69 37.93
CA LEU A 27 35.15 11.43 39.13
C LEU A 27 34.23 10.61 40.04
N ILE A 28 33.30 9.83 39.46
CA ILE A 28 32.44 8.91 40.20
C ILE A 28 33.28 7.81 40.86
N CYS A 29 34.23 7.22 40.14
CA CYS A 29 35.14 6.21 40.70
C CYS A 29 36.03 6.78 41.81
N ILE A 30 36.55 8.00 41.67
CA ILE A 30 37.32 8.67 42.73
C ILE A 30 36.44 8.87 43.96
N GLY A 31 35.20 9.36 43.78
CA GLY A 31 34.22 9.51 44.86
C GLY A 31 33.89 8.19 45.57
N LEU A 32 33.70 7.11 44.82
CA LEU A 32 33.43 5.77 45.33
C LEU A 32 34.63 5.15 46.07
N VAL A 33 35.85 5.40 45.59
CA VAL A 33 37.08 4.93 46.26
C VAL A 33 37.32 5.70 47.57
N SER A 34 36.97 7.00 47.63
CA SER A 34 36.95 7.74 48.90
C SER A 34 35.88 7.26 49.89
N LEU A 35 34.81 6.62 49.40
CA LEU A 35 33.79 5.95 50.22
C LEU A 35 34.31 4.66 50.88
N LEU A 36 35.41 4.09 50.39
CA LEU A 36 36.05 2.87 50.90
C LEU A 36 37.26 3.14 51.84
N GLY A 37 37.62 4.40 52.08
CA GLY A 37 38.74 4.78 52.95
C GLY A 37 38.30 5.52 54.22
N ILE A 38 38.44 4.89 55.39
CA ILE A 38 38.09 5.45 56.71
C ILE A 38 39.15 6.49 57.15
N GLN A 39 38.75 7.72 57.50
CA GLN A 39 39.04 8.45 58.77
C GLN A 39 38.76 9.98 58.74
N LEU A 40 37.85 10.40 59.64
CA LEU A 40 37.68 11.69 60.35
C LEU A 40 37.70 13.05 59.58
N ALA A 41 36.51 13.51 59.15
CA ALA A 41 35.95 14.90 59.18
C ALA A 41 34.53 14.86 58.55
N PRO A 42 33.67 15.91 58.58
CA PRO A 42 32.32 15.84 58.01
C PRO A 42 32.37 15.91 56.46
N LEU A 43 32.65 14.75 55.85
CA LEU A 43 32.98 14.58 54.43
C LEU A 43 31.78 14.28 53.51
N ALA A 44 30.59 13.96 54.04
CA ALA A 44 29.46 13.51 53.25
C ALA A 44 28.99 14.51 52.16
N TRP A 45 29.10 15.82 52.41
CA TRP A 45 28.70 16.85 51.45
C TRP A 45 29.66 16.99 50.28
N ARG A 46 30.97 16.78 50.49
CA ARG A 46 31.96 16.83 49.41
C ARG A 46 31.79 15.64 48.46
N ASP A 47 31.55 14.47 49.05
CA ASP A 47 31.37 13.23 48.30
C ASP A 47 30.03 13.23 47.56
N ALA A 48 28.96 13.74 48.18
CA ALA A 48 27.68 13.96 47.51
C ALA A 48 27.78 14.97 46.37
N LEU A 49 28.57 16.04 46.52
CA LEU A 49 28.80 17.06 45.49
C LEU A 49 29.58 16.49 44.29
N LEU A 50 30.60 15.66 44.53
CA LEU A 50 31.32 14.99 43.45
C LEU A 50 30.47 13.96 42.71
N ILE A 51 29.65 13.18 43.42
CA ILE A 51 28.73 12.22 42.81
C ILE A 51 27.67 12.93 41.98
N THR A 52 27.09 14.03 42.49
CA THR A 52 26.07 14.80 41.75
C THR A 52 26.65 15.50 40.53
N ILE A 53 27.86 16.08 40.62
CA ILE A 53 28.56 16.63 39.45
C ILE A 53 28.86 15.53 38.42
N GLY A 54 29.31 14.35 38.87
CA GLY A 54 29.55 13.20 38.00
C GLY A 54 28.29 12.73 37.26
N LEU A 55 27.18 12.57 37.97
CA LEU A 55 25.88 12.20 37.38
C LEU A 55 25.36 13.26 36.40
N ALA A 56 25.53 14.54 36.71
CA ALA A 56 25.15 15.63 35.81
C ALA A 56 25.98 15.64 34.52
N ALA A 57 27.30 15.45 34.62
CA ALA A 57 28.18 15.35 33.45
C ALA A 57 27.85 14.13 32.58
N LEU A 58 27.51 13.00 33.20
CA LEU A 58 27.14 11.77 32.51
C LEU A 58 25.78 11.91 31.81
N GLY A 59 24.80 12.51 32.47
CA GLY A 59 23.50 12.85 31.87
C GLY A 59 23.63 13.83 30.71
N TYR A 60 24.48 14.86 30.84
CA TYR A 60 24.75 15.81 29.76
C TYR A 60 25.43 15.13 28.56
N GLY A 61 26.40 14.22 28.80
CA GLY A 61 27.04 13.44 27.74
C GLY A 61 26.05 12.54 26.98
N LEU A 62 25.17 11.84 27.70
CA LEU A 62 24.08 11.03 27.12
C LEU A 62 23.11 11.87 26.29
N TRP A 63 22.70 13.04 26.80
CA TRP A 63 21.80 13.94 26.09
C TRP A 63 22.44 14.54 24.82
N GLN A 64 23.74 14.85 24.87
CA GLN A 64 24.44 15.34 23.68
C GLN A 64 24.61 14.24 22.60
N LEU A 65 24.73 12.98 23.02
CA LEU A 65 24.77 11.82 22.12
C LEU A 65 23.40 11.50 21.52
N SER A 66 22.31 11.61 22.29
CA SER A 66 20.96 11.32 21.78
C SER A 66 20.55 12.28 20.66
N GLY A 67 21.04 13.52 20.65
CA GLY A 67 20.83 14.49 19.58
C GLY A 67 21.67 14.28 18.31
N ARG A 68 22.65 13.36 18.32
CA ARG A 68 23.58 13.10 17.19
C ARG A 68 23.56 11.66 16.67
N MET A 69 22.95 10.72 17.40
CA MET A 69 22.66 9.35 16.94
C MET A 69 21.28 9.28 16.27
N VAL A 70 21.02 10.19 15.34
CA VAL A 70 20.06 9.92 14.25
C VAL A 70 20.95 9.61 13.06
N LEU A 71 21.03 8.34 12.69
CA LEU A 71 21.64 7.90 11.43
C LEU A 71 20.57 8.04 10.34
N PRO A 72 20.55 9.11 9.52
CA PRO A 72 19.90 9.00 8.24
C PRO A 72 20.76 8.06 7.39
N MET A 73 20.24 6.90 7.02
CA MET A 73 20.83 6.13 5.92
C MET A 73 20.61 6.97 4.66
N GLY A 74 21.67 7.68 4.26
CA GLY A 74 21.68 8.60 3.14
C GLY A 74 22.02 7.89 1.83
N ASP A 75 21.14 8.10 0.86
CA ASP A 75 21.24 7.75 -0.54
C ASP A 75 22.60 8.07 -1.16
N THR A 76 23.12 7.11 -1.91
CA THR A 76 24.20 7.35 -2.88
C THR A 76 23.71 6.92 -4.25
N THR A 77 23.29 7.90 -5.06
CA THR A 77 23.50 7.98 -6.53
C THR A 77 22.71 9.17 -7.08
N ALA A 78 23.32 10.37 -7.04
CA ALA A 78 22.91 11.48 -7.87
C ALA A 78 23.94 11.61 -9.01
N SER A 79 23.51 11.34 -10.24
CA SER A 79 24.22 11.77 -11.45
C SER A 79 23.67 13.12 -11.90
N PRO A 80 24.50 14.07 -12.37
CA PRO A 80 24.09 15.41 -12.71
C PRO A 80 23.68 15.48 -14.18
N ASP A 81 22.44 15.88 -14.45
CA ASP A 81 22.14 16.82 -15.54
C ASP A 81 20.75 17.39 -15.29
N GLY A 82 20.74 18.71 -15.08
CA GLY A 82 19.56 19.46 -14.71
C GLY A 82 18.70 19.81 -15.92
N GLU A 83 17.42 19.51 -15.81
CA GLU A 83 16.41 20.29 -16.51
C GLU A 83 15.40 20.84 -15.49
N LEU A 84 15.30 22.16 -15.53
CA LEU A 84 14.63 23.01 -14.56
C LEU A 84 13.13 23.01 -14.87
N VAL A 85 12.37 22.10 -14.27
CA VAL A 85 10.90 22.20 -14.24
C VAL A 85 10.49 22.89 -12.94
N MET A 86 9.92 24.09 -13.09
CA MET A 86 9.34 24.85 -11.98
C MET A 86 8.16 24.07 -11.39
N GLY A 87 8.36 23.59 -10.18
CA GLY A 87 7.36 23.05 -9.28
C GLY A 87 8.09 22.78 -7.98
N PHE A 88 7.66 23.41 -6.89
CA PHE A 88 8.27 23.30 -5.57
C PHE A 88 8.50 21.83 -5.18
N ARG A 89 9.72 21.33 -5.42
CA ARG A 89 10.15 20.00 -5.01
C ARG A 89 10.39 20.07 -3.51
N ARG A 90 9.34 19.91 -2.71
CA ARG A 90 9.52 19.39 -1.35
C ARG A 90 10.25 18.08 -1.55
N ALA A 91 11.47 17.95 -1.02
CA ALA A 91 12.04 16.64 -0.77
C ALA A 91 11.09 15.97 0.25
N GLY A 92 10.00 15.41 -0.27
CA GLY A 92 8.82 15.03 0.48
C GLY A 92 9.10 13.73 1.20
N ARG A 93 8.60 13.63 2.44
CA ARG A 93 8.46 12.36 3.14
C ARG A 93 7.90 11.28 2.18
N PRO A 94 8.27 10.00 2.35
CA PRO A 94 7.65 8.92 1.60
C PRO A 94 6.11 9.02 1.68
N PRO A 95 5.36 8.67 0.62
CA PRO A 95 3.92 8.90 0.58
C PRO A 95 3.18 8.00 1.59
N GLN A 96 2.01 8.44 2.03
CA GLN A 96 1.06 7.62 2.77
C GLN A 96 -0.01 7.11 1.82
N VAL A 97 -0.22 5.80 1.79
CA VAL A 97 -1.14 5.17 0.85
C VAL A 97 -2.20 4.37 1.58
N VAL A 98 -3.43 4.46 1.10
CA VAL A 98 -4.54 3.61 1.51
C VAL A 98 -4.84 2.64 0.38
N VAL A 99 -5.07 1.37 0.69
CA VAL A 99 -5.36 0.33 -0.29
C VAL A 99 -6.71 -0.32 0.03
N LEU A 100 -7.52 -0.50 -1.01
CA LEU A 100 -8.81 -1.18 -1.02
C LEU A 100 -8.72 -2.39 -1.94
N SER A 101 -8.52 -3.57 -1.35
CA SER A 101 -8.23 -4.79 -2.11
C SER A 101 -8.61 -6.04 -1.31
N GLY A 102 -8.72 -7.16 -2.01
CA GLY A 102 -8.86 -8.48 -1.42
C GLY A 102 -7.48 -9.04 -1.04
N GLY A 103 -7.48 -10.20 -0.39
CA GLY A 103 -6.29 -10.78 0.22
C GLY A 103 -5.16 -11.04 -0.77
N ALA A 104 -5.46 -11.65 -1.92
CA ALA A 104 -4.46 -11.89 -2.95
C ALA A 104 -3.89 -10.58 -3.54
N GLY A 105 -4.73 -9.56 -3.75
CA GLY A 105 -4.28 -8.27 -4.26
C GLY A 105 -3.43 -7.48 -3.25
N MET A 106 -3.75 -7.59 -1.96
CA MET A 106 -2.93 -7.01 -0.89
C MET A 106 -1.54 -7.65 -0.86
N LEU A 107 -1.44 -8.97 -1.05
CA LEU A 107 -0.15 -9.66 -1.17
C LEU A 107 0.67 -9.15 -2.36
N VAL A 108 0.02 -8.94 -3.51
CA VAL A 108 0.69 -8.40 -4.70
C VAL A 108 1.23 -6.99 -4.45
N LEU A 109 0.49 -6.15 -3.72
CA LEU A 109 0.92 -4.79 -3.39
C LEU A 109 1.82 -4.71 -2.15
N ALA A 110 2.19 -5.82 -1.52
CA ALA A 110 2.93 -5.78 -0.28
C ALA A 110 4.31 -5.13 -0.41
N GLY A 111 4.97 -5.29 -1.57
CA GLY A 111 6.25 -4.63 -1.88
C GLY A 111 6.18 -3.10 -1.90
N LEU A 112 4.97 -2.52 -2.07
CA LEU A 112 4.78 -1.08 -1.93
C LEU A 112 5.11 -0.59 -0.51
N GLY A 113 4.95 -1.47 0.49
CA GLY A 113 5.30 -1.22 1.89
C GLY A 113 6.72 -0.69 2.09
N ASP A 114 7.70 -1.18 1.33
CA ASP A 114 9.10 -0.74 1.49
C ASP A 114 9.35 0.71 1.03
N HIS A 115 8.43 1.30 0.27
CA HIS A 115 8.62 2.58 -0.41
C HIS A 115 7.67 3.69 0.07
N VAL A 116 6.85 3.40 1.08
CA VAL A 116 5.83 4.32 1.62
C VAL A 116 6.06 4.58 3.10
N GLU A 117 5.64 5.73 3.60
CA GLU A 117 5.74 6.04 5.05
C GLU A 117 4.76 5.18 5.83
N ARG A 118 3.56 4.99 5.26
CA ARG A 118 2.49 4.18 5.82
C ARG A 118 1.64 3.61 4.70
N MET A 119 1.35 2.32 4.78
CA MET A 119 0.34 1.65 3.96
C MET A 119 -0.81 1.22 4.86
N THR A 120 -2.02 1.73 4.64
CA THR A 120 -3.22 1.27 5.36
C THR A 120 -4.12 0.47 4.43
N CYS A 121 -4.16 -0.83 4.67
CA CYS A 121 -4.95 -1.81 3.96
C CYS A 121 -6.32 -1.92 4.62
N ILE A 122 -7.34 -1.36 3.99
CA ILE A 122 -8.72 -1.51 4.45
C ILE A 122 -9.30 -2.77 3.80
N VAL A 123 -9.70 -3.73 4.63
CA VAL A 123 -10.24 -5.02 4.18
C VAL A 123 -11.70 -4.89 3.70
N PRO A 124 -12.21 -5.82 2.89
CA PRO A 124 -13.62 -5.85 2.49
C PRO A 124 -14.58 -5.95 3.70
N ALA A 125 -15.69 -5.21 3.65
CA ALA A 125 -16.64 -5.09 4.75
C ALA A 125 -17.36 -6.40 5.13
N GLN A 126 -17.42 -7.38 4.23
CA GLN A 126 -18.23 -8.59 4.41
C GLN A 126 -17.53 -9.76 5.09
N ASP A 127 -16.19 -9.86 5.00
CA ASP A 127 -15.43 -10.89 5.70
C ASP A 127 -14.03 -10.39 6.09
N PRO A 128 -13.94 -9.44 7.04
CA PRO A 128 -12.66 -8.87 7.44
C PRO A 128 -11.68 -9.93 7.99
N VAL A 129 -12.18 -11.04 8.53
CA VAL A 129 -11.37 -12.05 9.22
C VAL A 129 -10.57 -12.89 8.23
N GLU A 130 -11.22 -13.43 7.19
CA GLU A 130 -10.51 -14.23 6.17
C GLU A 130 -9.37 -13.42 5.53
N TYR A 131 -9.65 -12.16 5.22
CA TYR A 131 -8.67 -11.26 4.61
C TYR A 131 -7.52 -10.93 5.56
N TYR A 132 -7.81 -10.74 6.86
CA TYR A 132 -6.78 -10.52 7.87
C TYR A 132 -5.84 -11.72 8.00
N TYR A 133 -6.34 -12.95 8.03
CA TYR A 133 -5.49 -14.15 8.10
C TYR A 133 -4.63 -14.34 6.85
N ARG A 134 -5.20 -14.12 5.66
CA ARG A 134 -4.45 -14.21 4.39
C ARG A 134 -3.37 -13.14 4.29
N ALA A 135 -3.65 -11.94 4.79
CA ALA A 135 -2.72 -10.83 4.77
C ALA A 135 -1.73 -10.83 5.94
N ALA A 136 -2.03 -11.52 7.05
CA ALA A 136 -1.12 -11.70 8.17
C ALA A 136 0.19 -12.38 7.73
N GLY A 137 0.18 -13.20 6.67
CA GLY A 137 1.41 -13.70 6.03
C GLY A 137 2.42 -12.61 5.60
N LEU A 138 2.02 -11.35 5.58
CA LEU A 138 2.85 -10.16 5.29
C LEU A 138 3.57 -9.59 6.51
N PHE A 139 3.82 -10.38 7.56
CA PHE A 139 4.50 -9.99 8.81
C PHE A 139 5.86 -9.29 8.66
N ASN A 140 6.40 -9.16 7.45
CA ASN A 140 7.71 -8.58 7.20
C ASN A 140 7.72 -7.04 7.08
N PHE A 141 6.56 -6.38 6.95
CA PHE A 141 6.51 -4.92 6.77
C PHE A 141 6.06 -4.20 8.05
N GLN A 142 6.92 -3.33 8.59
CA GLN A 142 6.66 -2.64 9.86
C GLN A 142 5.65 -1.48 9.76
N ASN A 143 5.35 -1.03 8.54
CA ASN A 143 4.55 0.16 8.22
C ASN A 143 3.27 -0.16 7.43
N VAL A 144 2.90 -1.44 7.35
CA VAL A 144 1.66 -1.92 6.73
C VAL A 144 0.65 -2.25 7.81
N TYR A 145 -0.52 -1.60 7.76
CA TYR A 145 -1.57 -1.71 8.77
C TYR A 145 -2.86 -2.23 8.15
N TYR A 146 -3.48 -3.23 8.78
CA TYR A 146 -4.78 -3.76 8.37
C TYR A 146 -5.87 -3.19 9.25
N VAL A 147 -6.91 -2.67 8.62
CA VAL A 147 -8.03 -2.02 9.32
C VAL A 147 -9.35 -2.49 8.73
N VAL A 148 -10.36 -2.61 9.59
CA VAL A 148 -11.72 -2.99 9.20
C VAL A 148 -12.57 -1.73 8.98
N PRO A 149 -13.41 -1.69 7.94
CA PRO A 149 -14.23 -0.51 7.63
C PRO A 149 -15.48 -0.40 8.52
N ALA A 150 -15.89 -1.51 9.15
CA ALA A 150 -17.07 -1.61 10.02
C ALA A 150 -16.76 -2.50 11.24
N PRO A 151 -17.44 -2.29 12.39
CA PRO A 151 -17.23 -3.09 13.60
C PRO A 151 -17.79 -4.51 13.51
N VAL A 152 -18.78 -4.71 12.62
CA VAL A 152 -19.43 -6.01 12.37
C VAL A 152 -19.38 -6.28 10.87
N PRO A 153 -19.13 -7.52 10.43
CA PRO A 153 -19.18 -7.87 9.01
C PRO A 153 -20.55 -7.56 8.40
N LEU A 154 -20.56 -6.93 7.23
CA LEU A 154 -21.78 -6.56 6.52
C LEU A 154 -22.16 -7.64 5.51
N ASN A 155 -23.45 -7.97 5.44
CA ASN A 155 -23.92 -8.91 4.43
C ASN A 155 -24.22 -8.18 3.11
N VAL A 156 -23.45 -8.52 2.07
CA VAL A 156 -23.47 -7.84 0.78
C VAL A 156 -24.05 -8.77 -0.26
N MET A 157 -25.12 -8.31 -0.90
CA MET A 157 -25.84 -9.03 -1.95
C MET A 157 -25.52 -8.42 -3.30
N ALA A 158 -25.46 -9.25 -4.32
CA ALA A 158 -25.38 -8.84 -5.70
C ALA A 158 -26.60 -9.35 -6.48
N GLU A 159 -27.11 -8.51 -7.37
CA GLU A 159 -28.13 -8.84 -8.35
C GLU A 159 -27.48 -8.86 -9.73
N LEU A 160 -27.76 -9.91 -10.49
CA LEU A 160 -27.31 -10.07 -11.88
C LEU A 160 -28.24 -9.34 -12.85
N ASP A 161 -27.86 -9.29 -14.12
CA ASP A 161 -28.66 -8.73 -15.21
C ASP A 161 -29.93 -9.54 -15.53
N ASP A 162 -30.01 -10.81 -15.12
CA ASP A 162 -31.20 -11.66 -15.21
C ASP A 162 -32.12 -11.56 -13.97
N GLY A 163 -31.75 -10.75 -12.97
CA GLY A 163 -32.46 -10.58 -11.71
C GLY A 163 -32.13 -11.64 -10.63
N THR A 164 -31.21 -12.57 -10.91
CA THR A 164 -30.74 -13.54 -9.91
C THR A 164 -29.95 -12.82 -8.81
N GLN A 165 -30.25 -13.12 -7.55
CA GLN A 165 -29.60 -12.52 -6.39
C GLN A 165 -28.76 -13.54 -5.60
N PHE A 166 -27.57 -13.14 -5.14
CA PHE A 166 -26.66 -13.99 -4.38
C PHE A 166 -25.80 -13.21 -3.37
N ASP A 167 -25.30 -13.92 -2.35
CA ASP A 167 -24.33 -13.38 -1.39
C ASP A 167 -22.93 -13.35 -2.03
N VAL A 168 -22.31 -12.18 -2.02
CA VAL A 168 -21.01 -11.91 -2.66
C VAL A 168 -19.87 -12.77 -2.10
N ARG A 169 -19.99 -13.27 -0.86
CA ARG A 169 -18.97 -14.14 -0.22
C ARG A 169 -18.88 -15.54 -0.83
N HIS A 170 -19.92 -15.98 -1.55
CA HIS A 170 -20.09 -17.38 -1.92
C HIS A 170 -20.04 -17.66 -3.43
N LEU A 171 -19.18 -16.95 -4.16
CA LEU A 171 -18.93 -17.30 -5.57
C LEU A 171 -17.81 -18.34 -5.71
N ALA A 172 -18.15 -19.61 -5.46
CA ALA A 172 -17.51 -20.66 -6.24
C ALA A 172 -17.93 -20.48 -7.71
N ILE A 173 -17.06 -20.80 -8.67
CA ILE A 173 -17.38 -20.73 -10.11
C ILE A 173 -18.69 -21.51 -10.33
N ASN A 174 -19.79 -20.79 -10.54
CA ASN A 174 -21.09 -21.37 -10.85
C ASN A 174 -21.32 -21.18 -12.36
N PRO A 175 -21.25 -22.26 -13.17
CA PRO A 175 -21.41 -22.15 -14.61
C PRO A 175 -22.75 -21.56 -15.04
N GLN A 176 -23.80 -21.67 -14.21
CA GLN A 176 -25.14 -21.19 -14.54
C GLN A 176 -25.24 -19.67 -14.60
N ILE A 177 -24.38 -18.98 -13.85
CA ILE A 177 -24.35 -17.50 -13.81
C ILE A 177 -23.13 -16.94 -14.54
N ALA A 178 -22.27 -17.79 -15.10
CA ALA A 178 -20.99 -17.38 -15.67
C ALA A 178 -21.14 -16.38 -16.83
N GLU A 179 -22.22 -16.50 -17.60
CA GLU A 179 -22.54 -15.63 -18.74
C GLU A 179 -23.18 -14.30 -18.34
N HIS A 180 -23.58 -14.17 -17.07
CA HIS A 180 -24.23 -13.00 -16.52
C HIS A 180 -23.23 -12.06 -15.84
N HIS A 181 -23.64 -10.81 -15.61
CA HIS A 181 -22.83 -9.82 -14.90
C HIS A 181 -23.64 -9.15 -13.79
N VAL A 182 -22.95 -8.60 -12.80
CA VAL A 182 -23.61 -7.93 -11.68
C VAL A 182 -24.15 -6.58 -12.15
N SER A 183 -25.47 -6.42 -12.06
CA SER A 183 -26.18 -5.20 -12.37
C SER A 183 -26.22 -4.26 -11.15
N GLN A 184 -26.40 -4.83 -9.95
CA GLN A 184 -26.53 -4.08 -8.70
C GLN A 184 -25.87 -4.78 -7.50
N LEU A 185 -25.32 -3.98 -6.59
CA LEU A 185 -24.74 -4.38 -5.31
C LEU A 185 -25.47 -3.63 -4.19
N TYR A 186 -25.86 -4.32 -3.12
CA TYR A 186 -26.58 -3.72 -2.00
C TYR A 186 -26.34 -4.49 -0.69
N LEU A 187 -26.64 -3.85 0.44
CA LEU A 187 -26.60 -4.50 1.74
C LEU A 187 -27.94 -5.19 2.02
N SER A 188 -27.91 -6.41 2.54
CA SER A 188 -29.17 -7.09 2.92
C SER A 188 -29.86 -6.38 4.09
N ASP A 189 -29.08 -5.78 4.99
CA ASP A 189 -29.56 -4.90 6.05
C ASP A 189 -29.22 -3.44 5.69
N PRO A 190 -30.20 -2.60 5.34
CA PRO A 190 -29.99 -1.19 5.03
C PRO A 190 -29.34 -0.40 6.17
N ALA A 191 -29.57 -0.79 7.44
CA ALA A 191 -28.95 -0.13 8.58
C ALA A 191 -27.42 -0.23 8.56
N GLY A 192 -26.87 -1.27 7.92
CA GLY A 192 -25.44 -1.44 7.70
C GLY A 192 -24.81 -0.28 6.92
N GLY A 193 -25.55 0.36 6.01
CA GLY A 193 -25.06 1.50 5.22
C GLY A 193 -24.79 2.75 6.06
N SER A 194 -25.55 2.92 7.14
CA SER A 194 -25.43 4.04 8.09
C SER A 194 -24.40 3.79 9.20
N THR A 195 -23.58 2.74 9.08
CA THR A 195 -22.54 2.41 10.06
C THR A 195 -21.52 3.55 10.19
N PRO A 196 -21.16 3.96 11.42
CA PRO A 196 -20.15 4.99 11.63
C PRO A 196 -18.77 4.49 11.22
N LEU A 197 -18.04 5.32 10.47
CA LEU A 197 -16.68 5.01 10.03
C LEU A 197 -15.72 4.97 11.24
N PRO A 198 -14.95 3.88 11.44
CA PRO A 198 -13.94 3.85 12.49
C PRO A 198 -12.92 4.97 12.33
N ARG A 199 -12.55 5.62 13.44
CA ARG A 199 -11.63 6.77 13.43
C ARG A 199 -10.30 6.48 12.75
N LEU A 200 -9.75 5.27 12.95
CA LEU A 200 -8.51 4.85 12.31
C LEU A 200 -8.60 4.84 10.77
N VAL A 201 -9.75 4.43 10.23
CA VAL A 201 -10.02 4.43 8.79
C VAL A 201 -10.21 5.85 8.28
N ALA A 202 -10.98 6.66 9.01
CA ALA A 202 -11.19 8.07 8.66
C ALA A 202 -9.87 8.88 8.64
N ASP A 203 -9.02 8.68 9.65
CA ASP A 203 -7.70 9.31 9.75
C ASP A 203 -6.80 8.87 8.59
N ALA A 204 -6.77 7.56 8.28
CA ALA A 204 -5.97 7.04 7.17
C ALA A 204 -6.41 7.61 5.81
N ILE A 205 -7.72 7.69 5.54
CA ILE A 205 -8.26 8.26 4.29
C ILE A 205 -7.97 9.76 4.18
N ARG A 206 -8.04 10.49 5.31
CA ARG A 206 -7.76 11.93 5.35
C ARG A 206 -6.29 12.23 5.09
N ASP A 207 -5.39 11.47 5.70
CA ASP A 207 -3.94 11.73 5.69
C ASP A 207 -3.25 11.08 4.46
N ALA A 208 -3.97 10.26 3.69
CA ALA A 208 -3.46 9.61 2.49
C ALA A 208 -3.05 10.61 1.40
N ASP A 209 -1.90 10.35 0.79
CA ASP A 209 -1.46 10.98 -0.45
C ASP A 209 -2.11 10.26 -1.66
N ALA A 210 -2.39 8.95 -1.53
CA ALA A 210 -3.11 8.16 -2.53
C ALA A 210 -4.03 7.08 -1.93
N ILE A 211 -5.14 6.81 -2.62
CA ILE A 211 -6.09 5.72 -2.36
C ILE A 211 -6.08 4.80 -3.58
N ILE A 212 -5.61 3.57 -3.39
CA ILE A 212 -5.48 2.56 -4.43
C ILE A 212 -6.65 1.59 -4.33
N LEU A 213 -7.41 1.46 -5.41
CA LEU A 213 -8.50 0.52 -5.60
C LEU A 213 -7.96 -0.69 -6.38
N GLY A 214 -7.99 -1.87 -5.77
CA GLY A 214 -7.46 -3.09 -6.36
C GLY A 214 -5.93 -3.25 -6.22
N PRO A 215 -5.33 -4.25 -6.91
CA PRO A 215 -6.01 -5.20 -7.80
C PRO A 215 -6.89 -6.16 -7.00
N GLY A 216 -8.02 -6.61 -7.55
CA GLY A 216 -8.91 -7.52 -6.84
C GLY A 216 -10.31 -7.50 -7.41
N SER A 217 -11.16 -8.43 -6.95
CA SER A 217 -12.49 -8.53 -7.51
C SER A 217 -13.27 -7.24 -7.33
N LEU A 218 -13.81 -6.69 -8.42
CA LEU A 218 -14.48 -5.39 -8.35
C LEU A 218 -15.68 -5.43 -7.38
N PHE A 219 -16.52 -6.46 -7.50
CA PHE A 219 -17.75 -6.58 -6.72
C PHE A 219 -17.60 -7.23 -5.34
N GLU A 220 -16.46 -7.88 -5.04
CA GLU A 220 -16.20 -8.49 -3.72
C GLU A 220 -15.14 -7.74 -2.94
N SER A 221 -14.08 -7.30 -3.59
CA SER A 221 -12.93 -6.75 -2.86
C SER A 221 -12.96 -5.24 -2.74
N VAL A 222 -13.48 -4.55 -3.76
CA VAL A 222 -13.33 -3.09 -3.89
C VAL A 222 -14.62 -2.36 -3.54
N LEU A 223 -15.70 -2.65 -4.27
CA LEU A 223 -16.96 -1.92 -4.17
C LEU A 223 -17.77 -2.12 -2.88
N PRO A 224 -17.72 -3.27 -2.17
CA PRO A 224 -18.52 -3.44 -0.95
C PRO A 224 -18.30 -2.37 0.12
N ASN A 225 -17.07 -1.85 0.23
CA ASN A 225 -16.74 -0.78 1.18
C ASN A 225 -17.48 0.53 0.84
N MET A 226 -17.81 0.76 -0.44
CA MET A 226 -18.53 1.96 -0.90
C MET A 226 -20.03 1.92 -0.57
N LEU A 227 -20.55 0.79 -0.10
CA LEU A 227 -21.93 0.68 0.40
C LEU A 227 -22.10 1.27 1.80
N ILE A 228 -21.00 1.55 2.51
CA ILE A 228 -21.02 2.28 3.78
C ILE A 228 -20.99 3.78 3.45
N ASP A 229 -22.05 4.50 3.79
CA ASP A 229 -22.22 5.91 3.39
C ASP A 229 -21.08 6.79 3.89
N SER A 230 -20.73 6.63 5.17
CA SER A 230 -19.65 7.37 5.82
C SER A 230 -18.28 7.06 5.21
N PHE A 231 -18.06 5.82 4.75
CA PHE A 231 -16.84 5.40 4.06
C PHE A 231 -16.73 6.06 2.69
N ARG A 232 -17.78 5.93 1.88
CA ARG A 232 -17.88 6.52 0.54
C ARG A 232 -17.67 8.03 0.59
N GLU A 233 -18.33 8.71 1.53
CA GLU A 233 -18.19 10.15 1.73
C GLU A 233 -16.75 10.54 2.10
N ALA A 234 -16.10 9.78 3.00
CA ALA A 234 -14.72 10.04 3.38
C ALA A 234 -13.74 9.91 2.20
N VAL A 235 -13.88 8.85 1.39
CA VAL A 235 -13.05 8.64 0.19
C VAL A 235 -13.32 9.74 -0.84
N GLY A 236 -14.57 10.08 -1.08
CA GLY A 236 -14.97 11.12 -2.03
C GLY A 236 -14.47 12.52 -1.65
N LYS A 237 -14.45 12.86 -0.36
CA LYS A 237 -13.95 14.15 0.16
C LYS A 237 -12.43 14.21 0.29
N SER A 238 -11.74 13.08 0.30
CA SER A 238 -10.27 13.05 0.42
C SER A 238 -9.61 13.78 -0.76
N SER A 239 -8.53 14.51 -0.50
CA SER A 239 -7.69 15.11 -1.55
C SER A 239 -6.68 14.11 -2.14
N ALA A 240 -6.60 12.90 -1.57
CA ALA A 240 -5.72 11.83 -2.06
C ALA A 240 -6.01 11.52 -3.53
N ARG A 241 -4.97 11.14 -4.29
CA ARG A 241 -5.13 10.62 -5.66
C ARG A 241 -5.81 9.26 -5.63
N LYS A 242 -6.86 9.06 -6.43
CA LYS A 242 -7.57 7.78 -6.54
C LYS A 242 -7.04 7.02 -7.74
N LEU A 243 -6.35 5.92 -7.48
CA LEU A 243 -5.82 5.02 -8.48
C LEU A 243 -6.68 3.76 -8.53
N TYR A 244 -7.05 3.29 -9.71
CA TYR A 244 -7.64 1.97 -9.89
C TYR A 244 -6.69 1.05 -10.65
N ILE A 245 -6.44 -0.14 -10.12
CA ILE A 245 -5.67 -1.20 -10.80
C ILE A 245 -6.69 -2.18 -11.38
N CYS A 246 -6.85 -2.13 -12.70
CA CYS A 246 -7.87 -2.90 -13.41
C CYS A 246 -7.55 -4.39 -13.38
N ASN A 247 -8.59 -5.24 -13.38
CA ASN A 247 -8.41 -6.68 -13.39
C ASN A 247 -7.84 -7.15 -14.73
N LEU A 248 -7.00 -8.19 -14.71
CA LEU A 248 -6.42 -8.75 -15.93
C LEU A 248 -7.45 -9.52 -16.78
N MET A 249 -8.44 -10.09 -16.11
CA MET A 249 -9.48 -10.94 -16.69
C MET A 249 -10.83 -10.55 -16.11
N THR A 250 -11.89 -10.77 -16.89
CA THR A 250 -13.26 -10.74 -16.41
C THR A 250 -13.50 -11.91 -15.45
N GLU A 251 -14.40 -11.70 -14.50
CA GLU A 251 -14.81 -12.71 -13.54
C GLU A 251 -16.23 -13.20 -13.88
N PRO A 252 -16.43 -14.52 -14.06
CA PRO A 252 -17.71 -15.07 -14.48
C PRO A 252 -18.80 -14.79 -13.44
N GLY A 253 -19.98 -14.35 -13.88
CA GLY A 253 -21.07 -13.97 -12.97
C GLY A 253 -20.85 -12.65 -12.26
N ARG A 254 -19.89 -11.83 -12.71
CA ARG A 254 -19.52 -10.57 -12.05
C ARG A 254 -19.23 -9.46 -13.03
N THR A 255 -18.14 -9.60 -13.77
CA THR A 255 -17.64 -8.63 -14.75
C THR A 255 -17.61 -9.25 -16.14
N THR A 256 -18.42 -10.28 -16.39
CA THR A 256 -18.56 -10.90 -17.70
C THR A 256 -18.91 -9.83 -18.74
N GLY A 257 -18.08 -9.74 -19.79
CA GLY A 257 -18.24 -8.76 -20.85
C GLY A 257 -17.80 -7.32 -20.51
N PHE A 258 -17.26 -7.05 -19.31
CA PHE A 258 -16.84 -5.70 -18.95
C PHE A 258 -15.59 -5.25 -19.71
N SER A 259 -15.68 -4.07 -20.31
CA SER A 259 -14.55 -3.25 -20.78
C SER A 259 -13.87 -2.50 -19.62
N VAL A 260 -12.79 -1.78 -19.91
CA VAL A 260 -12.16 -0.87 -18.94
C VAL A 260 -13.14 0.27 -18.58
N ALA A 261 -13.83 0.83 -19.57
CA ALA A 261 -14.87 1.84 -19.36
C ALA A 261 -16.01 1.33 -18.45
N ASP A 262 -16.42 0.06 -18.56
CA ASP A 262 -17.44 -0.52 -17.67
C ASP A 262 -16.98 -0.56 -16.21
N HIS A 263 -15.72 -0.93 -15.96
CA HIS A 263 -15.14 -0.89 -14.61
C HIS A 263 -15.15 0.55 -14.06
N ILE A 264 -14.73 1.54 -14.86
CA ILE A 264 -14.72 2.95 -14.44
C ILE A 264 -16.13 3.47 -14.16
N ARG A 265 -17.08 3.22 -15.07
CA ARG A 265 -18.50 3.60 -14.89
C ARG A 265 -19.09 2.96 -13.63
N THR A 266 -18.73 1.71 -13.34
CA THR A 266 -19.20 1.00 -12.16
C THR A 266 -18.61 1.61 -10.89
N ILE A 267 -17.31 1.90 -10.84
CA ILE A 267 -16.69 2.61 -9.71
C ILE A 267 -17.36 3.97 -9.51
N LYS A 268 -17.57 4.74 -10.58
CA LYS A 268 -18.24 6.03 -10.53
C LYS A 268 -19.66 5.95 -9.98
N ARG A 269 -20.42 4.91 -10.37
CA ARG A 269 -21.78 4.65 -9.88
C ARG A 269 -21.82 4.43 -8.37
N TYR A 270 -20.92 3.60 -7.83
CA TYR A 270 -20.95 3.24 -6.41
C TYR A 270 -20.20 4.23 -5.51
N ALA A 271 -19.04 4.71 -5.96
CA ALA A 271 -18.17 5.57 -5.18
C ALA A 271 -18.54 7.06 -5.31
N GLY A 272 -19.27 7.46 -6.36
CA GLY A 272 -19.63 8.85 -6.64
C GLY A 272 -18.52 9.69 -7.29
N PHE A 273 -17.39 9.07 -7.65
CA PHE A 273 -16.27 9.70 -8.35
C PHE A 273 -15.63 8.72 -9.34
N ALA A 274 -15.03 9.24 -10.40
CA ALA A 274 -14.14 8.46 -11.27
C ALA A 274 -12.73 8.44 -10.66
N PRO A 275 -11.99 7.32 -10.72
CA PRO A 275 -10.57 7.30 -10.38
C PRO A 275 -9.80 8.36 -11.17
N ASP A 276 -8.81 9.01 -10.57
CA ASP A 276 -7.93 9.94 -11.29
C ASP A 276 -7.10 9.19 -12.34
N TYR A 277 -6.61 8.01 -11.95
CA TYR A 277 -5.75 7.17 -12.77
C TYR A 277 -6.27 5.73 -12.79
N VAL A 278 -6.14 5.05 -13.94
CA VAL A 278 -6.49 3.64 -14.11
C VAL A 278 -5.31 2.93 -14.76
N LEU A 279 -4.78 1.89 -14.10
CA LEU A 279 -3.73 1.04 -14.64
C LEU A 279 -4.34 -0.16 -15.35
N VAL A 280 -3.96 -0.36 -16.61
CA VAL A 280 -4.41 -1.48 -17.45
C VAL A 280 -3.19 -2.22 -17.97
N ASN A 281 -3.25 -3.55 -17.94
CA ASN A 281 -2.15 -4.37 -18.45
C ASN A 281 -2.13 -4.38 -19.98
N ALA A 282 -1.01 -4.00 -20.57
CA ALA A 282 -0.79 -3.95 -22.01
C ALA A 282 -0.32 -5.29 -22.59
N GLN A 283 0.19 -6.21 -21.75
CA GLN A 283 0.76 -7.45 -22.26
C GLN A 283 -0.32 -8.38 -22.85
N ARG A 284 -0.07 -8.83 -24.08
CA ARG A 284 -0.88 -9.86 -24.73
C ARG A 284 -0.64 -11.21 -24.07
N ILE A 285 -1.74 -11.91 -23.81
CA ILE A 285 -1.73 -13.21 -23.15
C ILE A 285 -1.44 -14.31 -24.18
N GLU A 286 -0.55 -15.24 -23.83
CA GLU A 286 -0.22 -16.40 -24.67
C GLU A 286 -1.48 -17.26 -24.95
N SER A 287 -1.55 -17.87 -26.13
CA SER A 287 -2.76 -18.56 -26.62
C SER A 287 -3.18 -19.78 -25.79
N ASP A 288 -2.25 -20.44 -25.10
CA ASP A 288 -2.49 -21.55 -24.18
C ASP A 288 -3.13 -21.07 -22.88
N ILE A 289 -2.60 -19.98 -22.30
CA ILE A 289 -3.18 -19.30 -21.13
C ILE A 289 -4.57 -18.78 -21.47
N HIS A 290 -4.74 -18.13 -22.64
CA HIS A 290 -6.03 -17.64 -23.08
C HIS A 290 -7.08 -18.76 -23.16
N ARG A 291 -6.73 -19.93 -23.72
CA ARG A 291 -7.63 -21.09 -23.79
C ARG A 291 -8.02 -21.62 -22.41
N LEU A 292 -7.10 -21.64 -21.46
CA LEU A 292 -7.38 -22.03 -20.09
C LEU A 292 -8.40 -21.10 -19.43
N TYR A 293 -8.23 -19.78 -19.58
CA TYR A 293 -9.16 -18.79 -19.02
C TYR A 293 -10.51 -18.79 -19.73
N ALA A 294 -10.52 -18.92 -21.05
CA ALA A 294 -11.76 -19.02 -21.83
C ALA A 294 -12.59 -20.26 -21.44
N ALA A 295 -11.94 -21.40 -21.16
CA ALA A 295 -12.61 -22.59 -20.64
C ALA A 295 -13.25 -22.39 -19.25
N ALA A 296 -12.82 -21.37 -18.51
CA ALA A 296 -13.41 -20.94 -17.24
C ALA A 296 -14.35 -19.72 -17.41
N HIS A 297 -14.78 -19.41 -18.64
CA HIS A 297 -15.62 -18.25 -18.97
C HIS A 297 -14.99 -16.88 -18.62
N GLN A 298 -13.66 -16.80 -18.64
CA GLN A 298 -12.91 -15.58 -18.39
C GLN A 298 -12.31 -15.05 -19.69
N SER A 299 -12.42 -13.74 -19.90
CA SER A 299 -11.85 -13.03 -21.04
C SER A 299 -10.86 -11.97 -20.55
N PRO A 300 -9.77 -11.70 -21.27
CA PRO A 300 -8.88 -10.59 -20.94
C PRO A 300 -9.61 -9.24 -20.93
N VAL A 301 -9.26 -8.39 -19.98
CA VAL A 301 -9.72 -6.99 -19.97
C VAL A 301 -8.66 -6.15 -20.66
N TYR A 302 -8.95 -5.75 -21.89
CA TYR A 302 -8.12 -4.86 -22.70
C TYR A 302 -8.91 -3.61 -23.09
N LEU A 303 -8.17 -2.58 -23.50
CA LEU A 303 -8.78 -1.46 -24.22
C LEU A 303 -9.32 -1.95 -25.56
N SER A 304 -10.60 -1.70 -25.79
CA SER A 304 -11.29 -1.96 -27.04
C SER A 304 -10.89 -0.92 -28.10
N PRO A 305 -10.99 -1.26 -29.41
CA PRO A 305 -10.76 -0.30 -30.48
C PRO A 305 -11.57 1.00 -30.34
N ASP A 306 -12.84 0.87 -29.95
CA ASP A 306 -13.75 2.00 -29.75
C ASP A 306 -13.22 2.95 -28.65
N GLU A 307 -12.67 2.40 -27.56
CA GLU A 307 -12.02 3.19 -26.50
C GLU A 307 -10.75 3.92 -26.98
N TYR A 308 -10.05 3.43 -28.01
CA TYR A 308 -8.95 4.17 -28.63
C TYR A 308 -9.44 5.30 -29.54
N GLU A 309 -10.57 5.12 -30.21
CA GLU A 309 -11.11 6.08 -31.20
C GLU A 309 -11.85 7.24 -30.53
N GLU A 310 -12.56 6.99 -29.44
CA GLU A 310 -13.34 8.01 -28.71
C GLU A 310 -12.51 8.89 -27.77
N THR A 311 -11.18 8.69 -27.74
CA THR A 311 -10.33 9.23 -26.67
C THR A 311 -9.19 10.11 -27.18
N ALA A 312 -8.94 11.24 -26.49
CA ALA A 312 -7.75 12.04 -26.70
C ALA A 312 -6.48 11.28 -26.26
N VAL A 313 -5.68 10.83 -27.23
CA VAL A 313 -4.36 10.24 -26.97
C VAL A 313 -3.42 11.37 -26.56
N LEU A 314 -2.99 11.38 -25.31
CA LEU A 314 -1.92 12.26 -24.87
C LEU A 314 -0.59 11.64 -25.31
N PRO A 315 0.34 12.42 -25.90
CA PRO A 315 1.64 11.88 -26.31
C PRO A 315 2.33 11.23 -25.10
N GLY A 316 2.62 9.93 -25.24
CA GLY A 316 3.36 9.17 -24.24
C GLY A 316 4.76 9.75 -24.11
N ASP A 317 5.16 10.01 -22.87
CA ASP A 317 6.55 10.29 -22.54
C ASP A 317 7.43 9.08 -22.92
N ARG A 318 8.74 9.27 -23.04
CA ARG A 318 9.78 8.44 -23.70
C ARG A 318 9.80 6.90 -23.49
N ASP A 319 8.87 6.31 -22.75
CA ASP A 319 8.87 4.93 -22.25
C ASP A 319 7.77 4.01 -22.84
N GLY A 320 7.08 4.44 -23.90
CA GLY A 320 6.10 3.60 -24.62
C GLY A 320 4.76 3.39 -23.91
N GLN A 321 4.55 4.00 -22.74
CA GLN A 321 3.25 4.03 -22.05
C GLN A 321 2.26 4.91 -22.82
N ARG A 322 1.12 4.35 -23.21
CA ARG A 322 0.02 5.10 -23.83
C ARG A 322 -0.90 5.63 -22.74
N ARG A 323 -1.34 6.88 -22.90
CA ARG A 323 -2.26 7.55 -21.98
C ARG A 323 -3.52 7.96 -22.71
N LEU A 324 -4.65 7.54 -22.17
CA LEU A 324 -5.99 7.77 -22.71
C LEU A 324 -6.85 8.38 -21.60
N VAL A 325 -7.83 9.20 -21.97
CA VAL A 325 -8.85 9.71 -21.05
C VAL A 325 -10.17 8.98 -21.30
N ILE A 326 -10.57 8.07 -20.41
CA ILE A 326 -11.81 7.29 -20.52
C ILE A 326 -12.68 7.61 -19.32
N GLU A 327 -13.94 8.01 -19.54
CA GLU A 327 -14.90 8.30 -18.46
C GLU A 327 -14.45 9.39 -17.45
N GLY A 328 -13.49 10.23 -17.87
CA GLY A 328 -12.86 11.27 -17.04
C GLY A 328 -11.64 10.80 -16.24
N SER A 329 -11.24 9.53 -16.39
CA SER A 329 -10.04 8.95 -15.78
C SER A 329 -8.87 8.91 -16.76
N MET A 330 -7.65 9.14 -16.28
CA MET A 330 -6.44 8.89 -17.07
C MET A 330 -6.08 7.41 -17.04
N VAL A 331 -6.33 6.72 -18.13
CA VAL A 331 -6.01 5.31 -18.33
C VAL A 331 -4.59 5.18 -18.87
N ILE A 332 -3.80 4.32 -18.23
CA ILE A 332 -2.39 4.11 -18.51
C ILE A 332 -2.16 2.63 -18.77
N GLU A 333 -1.72 2.34 -19.99
CA GLU A 333 -1.32 1.00 -20.40
C GLU A 333 0.15 0.76 -20.03
N ALA A 334 0.41 -0.29 -19.26
CA ALA A 334 1.75 -0.70 -18.86
C ALA A 334 1.88 -2.23 -18.77
N ASP A 335 3.10 -2.73 -18.70
CA ASP A 335 3.35 -4.14 -18.36
C ASP A 335 3.16 -4.33 -16.84
N LEU A 336 2.04 -4.93 -16.43
CA LEU A 336 1.64 -5.05 -15.02
C LEU A 336 1.54 -6.50 -14.55
N ALA A 337 1.82 -7.46 -15.42
CA ALA A 337 1.55 -8.87 -15.16
C ALA A 337 2.73 -9.77 -15.53
N SER A 338 2.78 -10.93 -14.89
CA SER A 338 3.76 -11.98 -15.16
C SER A 338 3.04 -13.34 -15.13
N SER A 339 3.50 -14.26 -15.98
CA SER A 339 3.02 -15.65 -15.95
C SER A 339 3.72 -16.41 -14.83
N VAL A 340 2.96 -17.05 -13.95
CA VAL A 340 3.49 -17.85 -12.83
C VAL A 340 2.96 -19.28 -12.92
N ILE A 341 3.77 -20.24 -12.46
CA ILE A 341 3.34 -21.64 -12.37
C ILE A 341 2.62 -21.82 -11.04
N GLN A 342 1.34 -22.16 -11.10
CA GLN A 342 0.52 -22.49 -9.95
C GLN A 342 0.24 -23.99 -9.92
N TYR A 343 0.45 -24.62 -8.77
CA TYR A 343 0.10 -26.01 -8.54
C TYR A 343 -1.33 -26.08 -8.02
N THR A 344 -2.23 -26.65 -8.82
CA THR A 344 -3.64 -26.86 -8.45
C THR A 344 -3.88 -28.35 -8.26
N ALA A 345 -4.61 -28.72 -7.20
CA ALA A 345 -5.06 -30.10 -7.00
C ALA A 345 -6.04 -30.47 -8.12
N THR A 346 -5.83 -31.63 -8.75
CA THR A 346 -6.76 -32.12 -9.77
C THR A 346 -8.09 -32.52 -9.14
N LEU A 347 -9.21 -32.10 -9.75
CA LEU A 347 -10.56 -32.51 -9.35
C LEU A 347 -10.75 -34.04 -9.34
N GLU A 348 -10.07 -34.74 -10.25
CA GLU A 348 -10.15 -36.20 -10.38
C GLU A 348 -9.25 -36.95 -9.36
N ASN A 349 -8.17 -36.30 -8.89
CA ASN A 349 -7.23 -36.87 -7.93
C ASN A 349 -6.69 -35.75 -7.02
N PRO A 350 -7.26 -35.56 -5.82
CA PRO A 350 -6.84 -34.50 -4.89
C PRO A 350 -5.37 -34.61 -4.44
N ASN A 351 -4.79 -35.82 -4.52
CA ASN A 351 -3.38 -36.08 -4.18
C ASN A 351 -2.41 -35.80 -5.33
N GLN A 352 -2.90 -35.48 -6.53
CA GLN A 352 -2.07 -35.06 -7.66
C GLN A 352 -2.17 -33.54 -7.83
N SER A 353 -1.01 -32.88 -7.87
CA SER A 353 -0.93 -31.47 -8.21
C SER A 353 -0.56 -31.34 -9.69
N ARG A 354 -1.32 -30.51 -10.41
CA ARG A 354 -1.02 -30.14 -11.79
C ARG A 354 -0.40 -28.75 -11.79
N ALA A 355 0.77 -28.63 -12.42
CA ALA A 355 1.38 -27.35 -12.72
C ALA A 355 0.59 -26.68 -13.87
N VAL A 356 -0.02 -25.53 -13.57
CA VAL A 356 -0.78 -24.74 -14.54
C VAL A 356 -0.15 -23.36 -14.59
N ARG A 357 0.15 -22.88 -15.80
CA ARG A 357 0.60 -21.50 -16.01
C ARG A 357 -0.61 -20.58 -15.89
N VAL A 358 -0.55 -19.63 -14.97
CA VAL A 358 -1.60 -18.64 -14.75
C VAL A 358 -1.01 -17.23 -14.86
N LEU A 359 -1.84 -16.28 -15.24
CA LEU A 359 -1.44 -14.87 -15.28
C LEU A 359 -1.78 -14.22 -13.94
N ARG A 360 -0.82 -13.51 -13.36
CA ARG A 360 -1.01 -12.72 -12.14
C ARG A 360 -0.44 -11.34 -12.33
N HIS A 361 -1.01 -10.38 -11.60
CA HIS A 361 -0.36 -9.10 -11.44
C HIS A 361 1.01 -9.30 -10.79
N ASP A 362 1.99 -8.58 -11.29
CA ASP A 362 3.35 -8.59 -10.80
C ASP A 362 3.54 -7.45 -9.79
N GLY A 363 3.89 -7.81 -8.56
CA GLY A 363 3.99 -6.85 -7.45
C GLY A 363 5.08 -5.80 -7.65
N ASP A 364 6.21 -6.19 -8.25
CA ASP A 364 7.34 -5.29 -8.47
C ASP A 364 7.01 -4.29 -9.59
N LYS A 365 6.42 -4.78 -10.69
CA LYS A 365 5.98 -3.92 -11.80
C LYS A 365 4.89 -2.94 -11.37
N LEU A 366 3.91 -3.41 -10.59
CA LEU A 366 2.86 -2.53 -10.03
C LEU A 366 3.46 -1.49 -9.09
N THR A 367 4.34 -1.89 -8.17
CA THR A 367 4.98 -0.98 -7.22
C THR A 367 5.77 0.12 -7.96
N ALA A 368 6.56 -0.25 -8.96
CA ALA A 368 7.31 0.70 -9.78
C ALA A 368 6.37 1.70 -10.48
N THR A 369 5.31 1.21 -11.12
CA THR A 369 4.33 2.03 -11.86
C THR A 369 3.57 2.98 -10.92
N VAL A 370 3.11 2.48 -9.77
CA VAL A 370 2.41 3.29 -8.76
C VAL A 370 3.32 4.40 -8.26
N LEU A 371 4.56 4.10 -7.90
CA LEU A 371 5.49 5.11 -7.38
C LEU A 371 5.88 6.15 -8.43
N GLU A 372 6.00 5.74 -9.69
CA GLU A 372 6.20 6.66 -10.80
C GLU A 372 5.05 7.67 -10.90
N LEU A 373 3.81 7.20 -10.81
CA LEU A 373 2.64 8.08 -10.81
C LEU A 373 2.63 9.04 -9.63
N LEU A 374 2.98 8.57 -8.44
CA LEU A 374 3.02 9.41 -7.24
C LEU A 374 4.16 10.44 -7.26
N ARG A 375 5.26 10.18 -8.00
CA ARG A 375 6.38 11.13 -8.14
C ARG A 375 6.15 12.21 -9.19
N ARG A 376 5.32 11.95 -10.21
CA ARG A 376 5.07 12.85 -11.34
C ARG A 376 4.05 13.95 -11.03
N THR A 377 3.40 13.90 -9.87
CA THR A 377 2.42 14.86 -9.36
C THR A 377 3.00 15.68 -8.21
#